data_AF-A0A3D4B841-F1
#
_entry.id   AF-A0A3D4B841-F1
#
_cell.length_a   1.000
_cell.length_b   1.000
_cell.length_c   1.000
_cell.angle_alpha   90.00
_cell.angle_beta   90.00
_cell.angle_gamma   90.00
#
_symmetry.space_group_name_H-M   'P 1'
#
loop_
_entity.id
_entity.type
_entity.pdbx_description
1 polymer ?
#
loop_
_entity_poly.entity_id
_entity_poly.type
_entity_poly.pdbx_seq_one_letter_code
_entity_poly.pdbx_strand_id
1 'polypeptide(L)'
;MDAPGAGHVYLMFDSGIDEDQADDYFQPNDYVPFEGKAWIPVETTLYGQGDFRTAWRNGVQEYYQRKSEGTVNEVDLRTARLITYPPGRIESVTSPPPTRQQMLAFVQSDIQQFAAYVRQIVGEPQNTPLNLYNAGAHYLRIGRLQESLDLMDRVIALDNNFADAYNTKGVIYTKMGQYDRSNFDQALDMFNQGLVLEPSNAGIRLNLAIVYILRGGDGDQGRALQEYNQAQQLDPNLQDALRGIIDEP
;
A
#
# COMPACT_ATOMS: atom_id res chain seq x y z
N MET A 1 21.32 32.51 32.66
CA MET A 1 20.71 31.22 32.31
C MET A 1 19.24 31.52 32.14
N ASP A 2 18.71 31.36 30.94
CA ASP A 2 17.29 31.58 30.69
C ASP A 2 16.47 30.66 31.61
N ALA A 3 15.36 31.17 32.13
CA ALA A 3 14.48 30.38 32.98
C ALA A 3 14.04 29.10 32.24
N PRO A 4 13.88 27.95 32.93
CA PRO A 4 13.29 26.76 32.32
C PRO A 4 11.96 27.11 31.62
N GLY A 5 11.88 26.92 30.30
CA GLY A 5 10.71 27.27 29.48
C GLY A 5 10.86 28.48 28.54
N ALA A 6 12.03 29.10 28.46
CA ALA A 6 12.31 30.09 27.40
C ALA A 6 12.17 29.45 26.01
N GLY A 7 11.25 29.97 25.19
CA GLY A 7 10.92 29.44 23.86
C GLY A 7 9.77 28.43 23.83
N HIS A 8 9.11 28.17 24.96
CA HIS A 8 7.93 27.32 25.00
C HIS A 8 6.71 28.02 24.38
N VAL A 9 6.00 27.32 23.50
CA VAL A 9 4.87 27.88 22.74
C VAL A 9 3.58 27.17 23.12
N TYR A 10 2.62 27.97 23.58
CA TYR A 10 1.23 27.56 23.75
C TYR A 10 0.44 27.93 22.51
N LEU A 11 -0.55 27.10 22.18
CA LEU A 11 -1.60 27.48 21.23
C LEU A 11 -2.86 27.75 22.03
N MET A 12 -3.50 28.88 21.78
CA MET A 12 -4.81 29.19 22.33
C MET A 12 -5.85 29.20 21.22
N PHE A 13 -7.00 28.62 21.50
CA PHE A 13 -8.13 28.60 20.59
C PHE A 13 -9.22 29.56 21.07
N ASP A 14 -9.74 30.37 20.16
CA ASP A 14 -10.91 31.21 20.42
C ASP A 14 -12.14 30.30 20.58
N SER A 15 -12.79 30.33 21.74
CA SER A 15 -14.01 29.55 21.97
C SER A 15 -15.24 30.17 21.27
N GLY A 16 -15.15 31.43 20.84
CA GLY A 16 -16.26 32.24 20.34
C GLY A 16 -17.11 32.89 21.43
N ILE A 17 -16.95 32.48 22.69
CA ILE A 17 -17.74 32.94 23.85
C ILE A 17 -17.14 34.24 24.39
N ASP A 18 -18.01 35.21 24.68
CA ASP A 18 -17.61 36.48 25.32
C ASP A 18 -17.12 36.23 26.75
N GLU A 19 -16.07 36.94 27.17
CA GLU A 19 -15.42 36.68 28.47
C GLU A 19 -16.35 36.88 29.68
N ASP A 20 -17.38 37.71 29.55
CA ASP A 20 -18.40 37.99 30.56
C ASP A 20 -19.47 36.88 30.68
N GLN A 21 -19.58 36.01 29.67
CA GLN A 21 -20.47 34.86 29.64
C GLN A 21 -19.74 33.54 29.91
N ALA A 22 -18.42 33.57 30.04
CA ALA A 22 -17.60 32.37 30.07
C ALA A 22 -17.91 31.43 31.25
N ASP A 23 -18.29 31.98 32.41
CA ASP A 23 -18.65 31.20 33.61
C ASP A 23 -19.92 30.35 33.43
N ASP A 24 -20.76 30.62 32.42
CA ASP A 24 -21.91 29.79 32.08
C ASP A 24 -21.50 28.49 31.35
N TYR A 25 -20.29 28.47 30.76
CA TYR A 25 -19.81 27.39 29.89
C TYR A 25 -18.56 26.69 30.42
N PHE A 26 -17.76 27.37 31.23
CA PHE A 26 -16.48 26.90 31.74
C PHE A 26 -16.41 27.02 33.26
N GLN A 27 -15.59 26.20 33.93
CA GLN A 27 -15.29 26.44 35.32
C GLN A 27 -14.31 27.63 35.47
N PRO A 28 -14.30 28.31 36.62
CA PRO A 28 -13.26 29.28 36.92
C PRO A 28 -11.87 28.65 36.76
N ASN A 29 -11.03 29.25 35.92
CA ASN A 29 -9.70 28.76 35.50
C ASN A 29 -9.68 27.60 34.49
N ASP A 30 -10.77 27.36 33.74
CA ASP A 30 -10.73 26.52 32.54
C ASP A 30 -10.49 27.35 31.26
N TYR A 31 -10.37 28.67 31.34
CA TYR A 31 -10.16 29.52 30.16
C TYR A 31 -9.29 30.72 30.50
N VAL A 32 -8.88 31.46 29.47
CA VAL A 32 -8.10 32.69 29.56
C VAL A 32 -8.91 33.84 28.93
N PRO A 33 -9.28 34.88 29.69
CA PRO A 33 -9.83 36.10 29.12
C PRO A 33 -8.75 36.81 28.31
N PHE A 34 -8.97 36.97 27.00
CA PHE A 34 -8.06 37.68 26.11
C PHE A 34 -8.84 38.31 24.96
N GLU A 35 -8.61 39.61 24.72
CA GLU A 35 -9.32 40.40 23.70
C GLU A 35 -10.87 40.30 23.76
N GLY A 36 -11.44 40.24 24.97
CA GLY A 36 -12.90 40.20 25.17
C GLY A 36 -13.53 38.82 24.96
N LYS A 37 -12.73 37.78 24.73
CA LYS A 37 -13.18 36.41 24.50
C LYS A 37 -12.58 35.46 25.53
N ALA A 38 -13.25 34.33 25.74
CA ALA A 38 -12.70 33.20 26.47
C ALA A 38 -11.84 32.33 25.54
N TRP A 39 -10.55 32.22 25.82
CA TRP A 39 -9.60 31.42 25.06
C TRP A 39 -9.23 30.13 25.78
N ILE A 40 -9.01 29.08 24.99
CA ILE A 40 -8.67 27.73 25.45
C ILE A 40 -7.19 27.49 25.14
N PRO A 41 -6.26 27.74 26.08
CA PRO A 41 -4.86 27.39 25.92
C PRO A 41 -4.67 25.88 25.97
N VAL A 42 -3.80 25.36 25.11
CA VAL A 42 -3.44 23.95 25.04
C VAL A 42 -1.93 23.82 25.09
N GLU A 43 -1.47 22.98 26.03
CA GLU A 43 -0.06 22.60 26.14
C GLU A 43 0.32 21.66 24.98
N THR A 44 1.01 22.20 23.98
CA THR A 44 1.29 21.50 22.72
C THR A 44 2.31 20.36 22.88
N THR A 45 3.13 20.39 23.93
CA THR A 45 4.11 19.32 24.20
C THR A 45 3.49 18.03 24.74
N LEU A 46 2.22 18.07 25.17
CA LEU A 46 1.46 16.89 25.60
C LEU A 46 0.81 16.12 24.44
N TYR A 47 1.20 16.39 23.19
CA TYR A 47 0.75 15.61 22.04
C TYR A 47 1.10 14.12 22.21
N GLY A 48 0.06 13.27 22.30
CA GLY A 48 0.21 11.83 22.55
C GLY A 48 0.31 11.42 24.03
N GLN A 49 0.27 12.38 24.97
CA GLN A 49 0.24 12.13 26.41
C GLN A 49 -1.11 12.57 26.99
N GLY A 50 -2.05 11.63 27.11
CA GLY A 50 -3.40 11.90 27.64
C GLY A 50 -4.40 12.39 26.58
N ASP A 51 -5.53 12.91 27.06
CA ASP A 51 -6.60 13.43 26.20
C ASP A 51 -6.50 14.95 26.02
N PHE A 52 -7.30 15.50 25.09
CA PHE A 52 -7.36 16.94 24.83
C PHE A 52 -7.65 17.75 26.10
N ARG A 53 -8.52 17.24 26.98
CA ARG A 53 -8.88 17.91 28.24
C ARG A 53 -7.68 18.04 29.17
N THR A 54 -6.80 17.05 29.20
CA THR A 54 -5.56 17.09 29.98
C THR A 54 -4.63 18.18 29.44
N ALA A 55 -4.41 18.22 28.12
CA ALA A 55 -3.57 19.23 27.48
C ALA A 55 -4.14 20.66 27.64
N TRP A 56 -5.46 20.80 27.60
CA TRP A 56 -6.16 22.05 27.87
C TRP A 56 -5.97 22.51 29.32
N ARG A 57 -6.33 21.70 30.32
CA ARG A 57 -6.23 22.11 31.74
C ARG A 57 -4.81 22.46 32.14
N ASN A 58 -3.83 21.69 31.66
CA ASN A 58 -2.41 21.99 31.88
C ASN A 58 -2.02 23.30 31.16
N GLY A 59 -2.52 23.52 29.94
CA GLY A 59 -2.33 24.77 29.21
C GLY A 59 -2.83 26.00 29.99
N VAL A 60 -4.00 25.92 30.64
CA VAL A 60 -4.53 27.04 31.44
C VAL A 60 -3.69 27.30 32.69
N GLN A 61 -3.31 26.23 33.40
CA GLN A 61 -2.47 26.34 34.59
C GLN A 61 -1.11 26.97 34.30
N GLU A 62 -0.42 26.45 33.28
CA GLU A 62 0.88 26.97 32.86
C GLU A 62 0.77 28.41 32.35
N TYR A 63 -0.29 28.74 31.60
CA TYR A 63 -0.53 30.12 31.16
C TYR A 63 -0.58 31.08 32.34
N TYR A 64 -1.42 30.81 33.35
CA TYR A 64 -1.56 31.72 34.50
C TYR A 64 -0.29 31.78 35.35
N GLN A 65 0.39 30.66 35.55
CA GLN A 65 1.66 30.63 36.24
C GLN A 65 2.68 31.54 35.54
N ARG A 66 2.91 31.34 34.25
CA ARG A 66 3.90 32.12 33.48
C ARG A 66 3.48 33.57 33.32
N LYS A 67 2.17 33.84 33.22
CA LYS A 67 1.65 35.21 33.15
C LYS A 67 1.95 35.96 34.45
N SER A 68 1.83 35.30 35.60
CA SER A 68 2.20 35.87 36.90
C SER A 68 3.71 36.17 37.02
N GLU A 69 4.54 35.39 36.33
CA GLU A 69 5.99 35.57 36.24
C GLU A 69 6.41 36.64 35.21
N GLY A 70 5.46 37.20 34.44
CA GLY A 70 5.72 38.19 33.40
C GLY A 70 6.40 37.63 32.16
N THR A 71 6.33 36.31 31.94
CA THR A 71 7.05 35.61 30.85
C THR A 71 6.17 35.23 29.67
N VAL A 72 4.86 35.54 29.73
CA VAL A 72 3.92 35.31 28.62
C VAL A 72 3.82 36.53 27.73
N ASN A 73 4.06 36.31 26.43
CA ASN A 73 3.78 37.27 25.38
C ASN A 73 2.68 36.71 24.46
N GLU A 74 1.47 37.20 24.61
CA GLU A 74 0.35 36.81 23.75
C GLU A 74 0.46 37.43 22.36
N VAL A 75 0.28 36.61 21.33
CA VAL A 75 0.35 37.02 19.94
C VAL A 75 -0.91 36.56 19.22
N ASP A 76 -1.74 37.50 18.78
CA ASP A 76 -2.86 37.20 17.88
C ASP A 76 -2.34 36.98 16.45
N LEU A 77 -2.38 35.74 15.98
CA LEU A 77 -1.90 35.38 14.64
C LEU A 77 -2.69 36.05 13.50
N ARG A 78 -3.94 36.49 13.72
CA ARG A 78 -4.75 37.20 12.71
C ARG A 78 -4.09 38.52 12.32
N THR A 79 -3.52 39.21 13.30
CA THR A 79 -2.88 40.53 13.15
C THR A 79 -1.36 40.42 13.07
N ALA A 80 -0.75 39.47 13.79
CA ALA A 80 0.70 39.32 13.85
C ALA A 80 1.34 38.99 12.49
N ARG A 81 0.64 38.27 11.61
CA ARG A 81 1.10 38.01 10.22
C ARG A 81 1.24 39.29 9.38
N LEU A 82 0.55 40.37 9.78
CA LEU A 82 0.54 41.65 9.05
C LEU A 82 1.60 42.62 9.58
N ILE A 83 2.05 42.47 10.83
CA ILE A 83 2.85 43.48 11.53
C ILE A 83 4.19 42.93 12.04
N THR A 84 4.23 41.68 12.53
CA THR A 84 5.37 41.14 13.30
C THR A 84 6.03 39.94 12.61
N TYR A 85 5.25 39.06 11.99
CA TYR A 85 5.72 37.83 11.33
C TYR A 85 5.22 37.74 9.90
N PRO A 86 5.75 38.57 8.96
CA PRO A 86 5.36 38.47 7.57
C PRO A 86 5.70 37.08 7.01
N PRO A 87 4.79 36.43 6.26
CA PRO A 87 5.08 35.13 5.67
C PRO A 87 6.29 35.24 4.73
N GLY A 88 7.16 34.22 4.77
CA GLY A 88 8.29 34.14 3.84
C GLY A 88 7.80 34.22 2.40
N ARG A 89 8.33 35.17 1.63
CA ARG A 89 8.08 35.25 0.19
C ARG A 89 8.93 34.20 -0.49
N ILE A 90 8.33 33.08 -0.90
CA ILE A 90 8.94 32.21 -1.89
C ILE A 90 8.78 32.92 -3.22
N GLU A 91 9.87 33.38 -3.82
CA GLU A 91 9.81 33.92 -5.18
C GLU A 91 9.28 32.82 -6.10
N SER A 92 8.21 33.12 -6.82
CA SER A 92 7.68 32.20 -7.81
C SER A 92 8.71 32.04 -8.91
N VAL A 93 9.44 30.93 -8.92
CA VAL A 93 10.24 30.55 -10.07
C VAL A 93 9.26 30.13 -11.15
N THR A 94 8.96 31.03 -12.10
CA THR A 94 8.16 30.71 -13.27
C THR A 94 9.03 29.88 -14.23
N SER A 95 9.08 28.56 -14.00
CA SER A 95 9.59 27.64 -15.02
C SER A 95 8.49 27.41 -16.05
N PRO A 96 8.78 27.56 -17.36
CA PRO A 96 7.81 27.17 -18.37
C PRO A 96 7.50 25.67 -18.22
N PRO A 97 6.27 25.23 -18.52
CA PRO A 97 5.96 23.81 -18.54
C PRO A 97 6.92 23.09 -19.51
N PRO A 98 7.34 21.86 -19.20
CA PRO A 98 8.29 21.13 -20.03
C PRO A 98 7.73 20.96 -21.44
N THR A 99 8.59 21.12 -22.44
CA THR A 99 8.21 20.88 -23.84
C THR A 99 7.90 19.40 -24.05
N ARG A 100 7.14 19.08 -25.11
CA ARG A 100 6.92 17.68 -25.52
C ARG A 100 8.23 16.92 -25.68
N GLN A 101 9.27 17.55 -26.20
CA GLN A 101 10.59 16.94 -26.37
C GLN A 101 11.24 16.60 -25.03
N GLN A 102 11.14 17.50 -24.04
CA GLN A 102 11.65 17.24 -22.68
C GLN A 102 10.87 16.11 -22.02
N MET A 103 9.54 16.10 -22.11
CA MET A 103 8.72 15.01 -21.58
C MET A 103 9.05 13.67 -22.24
N LEU A 104 9.20 13.63 -23.56
CA LEU A 104 9.61 12.42 -24.28
C LEU A 104 10.99 11.93 -23.85
N ALA A 105 11.95 12.83 -23.62
CA ALA A 105 13.27 12.46 -23.13
C ALA A 105 13.21 11.83 -21.72
N PHE A 106 12.38 12.38 -20.82
CA PHE A 106 12.15 11.78 -19.50
C PHE A 106 11.52 10.39 -19.61
N VAL A 107 10.41 10.26 -20.34
CA VAL A 107 9.73 8.97 -20.54
C VAL A 107 10.67 7.94 -21.17
N GLN A 108 11.49 8.33 -22.14
CA GLN A 108 12.46 7.44 -22.76
C GLN A 108 13.53 6.96 -21.77
N SER A 109 14.01 7.86 -20.89
CA SER A 109 14.95 7.50 -19.83
C SER A 109 14.32 6.53 -18.84
N ASP A 110 13.09 6.78 -18.42
CA ASP A 110 12.36 5.91 -17.48
C ASP A 110 12.15 4.51 -18.07
N ILE A 111 11.76 4.43 -19.35
CA ILE A 111 11.62 3.15 -20.07
C ILE A 111 12.97 2.40 -20.09
N GLN A 112 14.07 3.09 -20.36
CA GLN A 112 15.40 2.48 -20.40
C GLN A 112 15.84 1.97 -19.01
N GLN A 113 15.62 2.77 -17.96
CA GLN A 113 15.94 2.39 -16.58
C GLN A 113 15.10 1.19 -16.14
N PHE A 114 13.81 1.20 -16.43
CA PHE A 114 12.93 0.07 -16.15
C PHE A 114 13.37 -1.19 -16.89
N ALA A 115 13.72 -1.08 -18.18
CA ALA A 115 14.23 -2.21 -18.95
C ALA A 115 15.57 -2.74 -18.43
N ALA A 116 16.44 -1.87 -17.89
CA ALA A 116 17.68 -2.28 -17.24
C ALA A 116 17.42 -3.02 -15.92
N TYR A 117 16.50 -2.52 -15.10
CA TYR A 117 16.08 -3.16 -13.86
C TYR A 117 15.51 -4.57 -14.09
N VAL A 118 14.66 -4.72 -15.11
CA VAL A 118 14.11 -6.03 -15.50
C VAL A 118 15.22 -7.00 -15.93
N ARG A 119 16.18 -6.53 -16.74
CA ARG A 119 17.35 -7.34 -17.13
C ARG A 119 18.23 -7.73 -15.95
N GLN A 120 18.32 -6.89 -14.92
CA GLN A 120 19.06 -7.25 -13.69
C GLN A 120 18.37 -8.39 -12.92
N ILE A 121 17.04 -8.44 -12.92
CA ILE A 121 16.26 -9.48 -12.25
C ILE A 121 16.32 -10.80 -13.01
N VAL A 122 16.16 -10.74 -14.34
CA VAL A 122 16.01 -11.94 -15.18
C VAL A 122 17.36 -12.48 -15.68
N GLY A 123 18.33 -11.58 -15.91
CA GLY A 123 19.57 -11.91 -16.61
C GLY A 123 19.38 -12.17 -18.10
N GLU A 124 20.43 -12.68 -18.74
CA GLU A 124 20.41 -13.18 -20.12
C GLU A 124 20.39 -14.71 -20.08
N PRO A 125 19.20 -15.36 -20.19
CA PRO A 125 19.10 -16.79 -20.03
C PRO A 125 19.80 -17.52 -21.18
N GLN A 126 20.67 -18.46 -20.84
CA GLN A 126 21.20 -19.40 -21.82
C GLN A 126 20.05 -20.24 -22.40
N ASN A 127 20.22 -20.71 -23.63
CA ASN A 127 19.21 -21.50 -24.33
C ASN A 127 19.17 -22.96 -23.87
N THR A 128 18.93 -23.20 -22.57
CA THR A 128 18.69 -24.50 -21.96
C THR A 128 17.31 -24.51 -21.27
N PRO A 129 16.60 -25.65 -21.19
CA PRO A 129 15.27 -25.71 -20.60
C PRO A 129 15.21 -25.10 -19.19
N LEU A 130 16.12 -25.50 -18.29
CA LEU A 130 16.13 -25.01 -16.91
C LEU A 130 16.41 -23.50 -16.80
N ASN A 131 17.34 -22.96 -17.58
CA ASN A 131 17.65 -21.52 -17.53
C ASN A 131 16.52 -20.67 -18.10
N LEU A 132 15.89 -21.13 -19.19
CA LEU A 132 14.72 -20.46 -19.76
C LEU A 132 13.52 -20.54 -18.81
N TYR A 133 13.33 -21.68 -18.14
CA TYR A 133 12.31 -21.84 -17.11
C TYR A 133 12.50 -20.85 -15.96
N ASN A 134 13.71 -20.78 -15.39
CA ASN A 134 14.03 -19.86 -14.30
C ASN A 134 13.82 -18.39 -14.70
N ALA A 135 14.25 -18.00 -15.89
CA ALA A 135 14.00 -16.66 -16.42
C ALA A 135 12.50 -16.38 -16.62
N GLY A 136 11.75 -17.35 -17.14
CA GLY A 136 10.29 -17.25 -17.28
C GLY A 136 9.59 -17.12 -15.93
N ALA A 137 10.03 -17.87 -14.90
CA ALA A 137 9.52 -17.74 -13.54
C ALA A 137 9.81 -16.34 -12.95
N HIS A 138 10.98 -15.77 -13.23
CA HIS A 138 11.29 -14.39 -12.84
C HIS A 138 10.36 -13.37 -13.53
N TYR A 139 10.10 -13.51 -14.84
CA TYR A 139 9.14 -12.66 -15.55
C TYR A 139 7.72 -12.78 -14.99
N LEU A 140 7.27 -14.00 -14.67
CA LEU A 140 5.97 -14.23 -14.03
C LEU A 140 5.87 -13.50 -12.69
N ARG A 141 6.92 -13.58 -11.86
CA ARG A 141 6.96 -12.92 -10.54
C ARG A 141 6.83 -11.39 -10.63
N ILE A 142 7.35 -10.78 -11.69
CA ILE A 142 7.23 -9.32 -11.93
C ILE A 142 6.02 -8.94 -12.79
N GLY A 143 5.10 -9.87 -13.05
CA GLY A 143 3.85 -9.62 -13.78
C GLY A 143 4.01 -9.49 -15.30
N ARG A 144 5.17 -9.82 -15.85
CA ARG A 144 5.47 -9.78 -17.30
C ARG A 144 5.01 -11.08 -17.95
N LEU A 145 3.68 -11.21 -18.06
CA LEU A 145 3.02 -12.47 -18.39
C LEU A 145 3.35 -12.96 -19.82
N GLN A 146 3.43 -12.05 -20.79
CA GLN A 146 3.73 -12.43 -22.18
C GLN A 146 5.17 -12.92 -22.33
N GLU A 147 6.14 -12.20 -21.75
CA GLU A 147 7.55 -12.64 -21.79
C GLU A 147 7.76 -13.97 -21.07
N SER A 148 7.03 -14.21 -19.97
CA SER A 148 7.03 -15.50 -19.29
C SER A 148 6.45 -16.61 -20.18
N LEU A 149 5.33 -16.35 -20.86
CA LEU A 149 4.66 -17.29 -21.76
C LEU A 149 5.58 -17.70 -22.92
N ASP A 150 6.20 -16.72 -23.58
CA ASP A 150 7.13 -16.95 -24.69
C ASP A 150 8.33 -17.81 -24.26
N LEU A 151 8.83 -17.62 -23.03
CA LEU A 151 9.89 -18.45 -22.49
C LEU A 151 9.41 -19.87 -22.17
N MET A 152 8.21 -20.05 -21.63
CA MET A 152 7.66 -21.39 -21.40
C MET A 152 7.45 -22.15 -22.72
N ASP A 153 7.03 -21.48 -23.79
CA ASP A 153 6.92 -22.09 -25.11
C ASP A 153 8.28 -22.59 -25.61
N ARG A 154 9.34 -21.83 -25.37
CA ARG A 154 10.71 -22.26 -25.68
C ARG A 154 11.19 -23.40 -24.80
N VAL A 155 10.83 -23.43 -23.52
CA VAL A 155 11.13 -24.56 -22.62
C VAL A 155 10.49 -25.84 -23.17
N ILE A 156 9.19 -25.79 -23.47
CA ILE A 156 8.42 -26.94 -23.99
C ILE A 156 8.94 -27.40 -25.36
N ALA A 157 9.36 -26.46 -26.21
CA ALA A 157 9.96 -26.80 -27.51
C ALA A 157 11.32 -27.52 -27.38
N LEU A 158 12.09 -27.24 -26.33
CA LEU A 158 13.38 -27.90 -26.06
C LEU A 158 13.22 -29.20 -25.25
N ASP A 159 12.27 -29.22 -24.32
CA ASP A 159 11.95 -30.37 -23.48
C ASP A 159 10.43 -30.43 -23.25
N ASN A 160 9.77 -31.28 -24.03
CA ASN A 160 8.33 -31.45 -23.98
C ASN A 160 7.85 -32.26 -22.77
N ASN A 161 8.77 -32.80 -21.95
CA ASN A 161 8.47 -33.52 -20.71
C ASN A 161 8.68 -32.66 -19.46
N PHE A 162 8.92 -31.35 -19.62
CA PHE A 162 9.11 -30.43 -18.50
C PHE A 162 7.75 -30.03 -17.88
N ALA A 163 7.25 -30.85 -16.96
CA ALA A 163 5.94 -30.67 -16.32
C ALA A 163 5.75 -29.28 -15.70
N ASP A 164 6.78 -28.74 -15.04
CA ASP A 164 6.73 -27.40 -14.44
C ASP A 164 6.51 -26.28 -15.46
N ALA A 165 6.93 -26.44 -16.71
CA ALA A 165 6.70 -25.45 -17.76
C ALA A 165 5.21 -25.39 -18.13
N TYR A 166 4.55 -26.55 -18.26
CA TYR A 166 3.10 -26.61 -18.46
C TYR A 166 2.34 -26.06 -17.25
N ASN A 167 2.75 -26.43 -16.03
CA ASN A 167 2.19 -25.88 -14.80
C ASN A 167 2.30 -24.34 -14.79
N THR A 168 3.47 -23.80 -15.15
CA THR A 168 3.71 -22.36 -15.19
C THR A 168 2.87 -21.67 -16.27
N LYS A 169 2.71 -22.26 -17.47
CA LYS A 169 1.77 -21.75 -18.49
C LYS A 169 0.33 -21.74 -17.98
N GLY A 170 -0.07 -22.78 -17.27
CA GLY A 170 -1.37 -22.84 -16.60
C GLY A 170 -1.57 -21.64 -15.67
N VAL A 171 -0.59 -21.36 -14.79
CA VAL A 171 -0.63 -20.21 -13.87
C VAL A 171 -0.69 -18.87 -14.62
N ILE A 172 0.05 -18.72 -15.72
CA ILE A 172 0.03 -17.52 -16.56
C ILE A 172 -1.37 -17.31 -17.14
N TYR A 173 -1.97 -18.34 -17.74
CA TYR A 173 -3.32 -18.27 -18.29
C TYR A 173 -4.38 -18.04 -17.21
N THR A 174 -4.23 -18.59 -16.01
CA THR A 174 -5.11 -18.28 -14.87
C THR A 174 -5.10 -16.80 -14.53
N LYS A 175 -3.91 -16.18 -14.51
CA LYS A 175 -3.77 -14.73 -14.28
C LYS A 175 -4.39 -13.91 -15.41
N MET A 176 -4.20 -14.31 -16.66
CA MET A 176 -4.85 -13.67 -17.82
C MET A 176 -6.37 -13.85 -17.78
N GLY A 177 -6.86 -14.99 -17.27
CA GLY A 177 -8.26 -15.35 -17.05
C GLY A 177 -9.05 -14.35 -16.21
N GLN A 178 -8.36 -13.69 -15.27
CA GLN A 178 -8.96 -12.64 -14.43
C GLN A 178 -9.37 -11.40 -15.24
N TYR A 179 -8.74 -11.17 -16.40
CA TYR A 179 -9.04 -10.06 -17.30
C TYR A 179 -9.87 -10.51 -18.51
N ASP A 180 -9.60 -11.72 -19.02
CA ASP A 180 -10.35 -12.34 -20.11
C ASP A 180 -10.59 -13.81 -19.79
N ARG A 181 -11.85 -14.11 -19.44
CA ARG A 181 -12.28 -15.45 -18.99
C ARG A 181 -12.04 -16.56 -20.02
N SER A 182 -11.81 -16.25 -21.30
CA SER A 182 -11.47 -17.25 -22.32
C SER A 182 -10.13 -17.96 -22.02
N ASN A 183 -9.25 -17.34 -21.24
CA ASN A 183 -7.97 -17.94 -20.87
C ASN A 183 -8.09 -19.04 -19.82
N PHE A 184 -9.21 -19.17 -19.11
CA PHE A 184 -9.38 -20.28 -18.15
C PHE A 184 -9.38 -21.65 -18.84
N ASP A 185 -9.89 -21.75 -20.07
CA ASP A 185 -9.82 -23.00 -20.84
C ASP A 185 -8.37 -23.37 -21.20
N GLN A 186 -7.56 -22.37 -21.57
CA GLN A 186 -6.12 -22.59 -21.82
C GLN A 186 -5.37 -22.98 -20.54
N ALA A 187 -5.73 -22.39 -19.39
CA ALA A 187 -5.15 -22.75 -18.11
C ALA A 187 -5.41 -24.22 -17.75
N LEU A 188 -6.67 -24.66 -17.89
CA LEU A 188 -7.08 -26.04 -17.65
C LEU A 188 -6.32 -27.03 -18.55
N ASP A 189 -6.20 -26.73 -19.85
CA ASP A 189 -5.44 -27.58 -20.78
C ASP A 189 -3.98 -27.72 -20.36
N MET A 190 -3.31 -26.61 -20.06
CA MET A 190 -1.90 -26.64 -19.65
C MET A 190 -1.68 -27.41 -18.34
N PHE A 191 -2.54 -27.24 -17.33
CA PHE A 191 -2.40 -28.04 -16.11
C PHE A 191 -2.66 -29.53 -16.37
N ASN A 192 -3.61 -29.89 -17.23
CA ASN A 192 -3.85 -31.27 -17.60
C ASN A 192 -2.63 -31.88 -18.33
N GLN A 193 -1.98 -31.15 -19.23
CA GLN A 193 -0.72 -31.60 -19.84
C GLN A 193 0.37 -31.83 -18.78
N GLY A 194 0.49 -30.94 -17.79
CA GLY A 194 1.39 -31.12 -16.66
C GLY A 194 1.09 -32.40 -15.86
N LEU A 195 -0.18 -32.71 -15.61
CA LEU A 195 -0.59 -33.94 -14.91
C LEU A 195 -0.43 -35.21 -15.75
N VAL A 196 -0.45 -35.13 -17.08
CA VAL A 196 -0.11 -36.28 -17.93
C VAL A 196 1.35 -36.69 -17.69
N LEU A 197 2.24 -35.71 -17.50
CA LEU A 197 3.66 -35.94 -17.23
C LEU A 197 3.92 -36.32 -15.77
N GLU A 198 3.24 -35.66 -14.82
CA GLU A 198 3.36 -35.92 -13.39
C GLU A 198 2.00 -36.14 -12.71
N PRO A 199 1.41 -37.34 -12.81
CA PRO A 199 0.05 -37.61 -12.32
C PRO A 199 -0.14 -37.47 -10.80
N SER A 200 0.95 -37.48 -10.04
CA SER A 200 0.97 -37.38 -8.57
C SER A 200 1.43 -36.00 -8.07
N ASN A 201 1.49 -34.99 -8.94
CA ASN A 201 1.88 -33.63 -8.53
C ASN A 201 0.72 -32.90 -7.83
N ALA A 202 0.78 -32.82 -6.50
CA ALA A 202 -0.24 -32.16 -5.68
C ALA A 202 -0.41 -30.67 -6.01
N GLY A 203 0.67 -29.96 -6.35
CA GLY A 203 0.65 -28.54 -6.67
C GLY A 203 -0.11 -28.23 -7.97
N ILE A 204 0.08 -29.05 -9.01
CA ILE A 204 -0.66 -28.90 -10.27
C ILE A 204 -2.17 -29.15 -10.05
N ARG A 205 -2.52 -30.16 -9.25
CA ARG A 205 -3.93 -30.42 -8.89
C ARG A 205 -4.56 -29.28 -8.11
N LEU A 206 -3.83 -28.71 -7.15
CA LEU A 206 -4.28 -27.53 -6.42
C LEU A 206 -4.53 -26.36 -7.37
N ASN A 207 -3.65 -26.14 -8.34
CA ASN A 207 -3.82 -25.09 -9.35
C ASN A 207 -5.06 -25.34 -10.25
N LEU A 208 -5.35 -26.59 -10.63
CA LEU A 208 -6.59 -26.94 -11.34
C LEU A 208 -7.83 -26.58 -10.51
N ALA A 209 -7.83 -26.93 -9.22
CA ALA A 209 -8.93 -26.60 -8.33
C ALA A 209 -9.16 -25.08 -8.28
N ILE A 210 -8.09 -24.29 -8.18
CA ILE A 210 -8.15 -22.82 -8.21
C ILE A 210 -8.76 -22.32 -9.51
N VAL A 211 -8.39 -22.88 -10.67
CA VAL A 211 -8.97 -22.44 -11.96
C VAL A 211 -10.45 -22.75 -12.04
N TYR A 212 -10.88 -23.94 -11.61
CA TYR A 212 -12.30 -24.28 -11.61
C TYR A 212 -13.12 -23.32 -10.74
N ILE A 213 -12.61 -22.97 -9.55
CA ILE A 213 -13.23 -21.94 -8.68
C ILE A 213 -13.33 -20.60 -9.40
N LEU A 214 -12.23 -20.12 -9.99
CA LEU A 214 -12.19 -18.81 -10.65
C LEU A 214 -13.05 -18.75 -11.92
N ARG A 215 -13.14 -19.85 -12.66
CA ARG A 215 -13.97 -19.97 -13.87
C ARG A 215 -15.45 -19.90 -13.51
N GLY A 216 -15.86 -20.64 -12.48
CA GLY A 216 -17.22 -20.64 -11.94
C GLY A 216 -18.29 -21.12 -12.92
N GLY A 217 -17.95 -22.03 -13.84
CA GLY A 217 -18.90 -22.64 -14.76
C GLY A 217 -19.73 -23.76 -14.12
N ASP A 218 -20.77 -24.22 -14.83
CA ASP A 218 -21.62 -25.31 -14.37
C ASP A 218 -20.81 -26.59 -14.11
N GLY A 219 -20.84 -27.07 -12.86
CA GLY A 219 -20.11 -28.26 -12.42
C GLY A 219 -18.63 -28.03 -12.06
N ASP A 220 -18.09 -26.83 -12.23
CA ASP A 220 -16.71 -26.54 -11.86
C ASP A 220 -16.48 -26.62 -10.35
N GLN A 221 -17.46 -26.28 -9.52
CA GLN A 221 -17.34 -26.45 -8.06
C GLN A 221 -17.09 -27.91 -7.66
N GLY A 222 -17.79 -28.86 -8.30
CA GLY A 222 -17.58 -30.28 -8.06
C GLY A 222 -16.20 -30.76 -8.52
N ARG A 223 -15.73 -30.26 -9.68
CA ARG A 223 -14.39 -30.55 -10.19
C ARG A 223 -13.30 -29.95 -9.30
N ALA A 224 -13.50 -28.73 -8.81
CA ALA A 224 -12.59 -28.08 -7.88
C ALA A 224 -12.42 -28.89 -6.59
N LEU A 225 -13.53 -29.31 -5.99
CA LEU A 225 -13.52 -30.15 -4.80
C LEU A 225 -12.81 -31.49 -5.05
N GLN A 226 -13.05 -32.11 -6.21
CA GLN A 226 -12.37 -33.35 -6.58
C GLN A 226 -10.85 -33.18 -6.67
N GLU A 227 -10.37 -32.21 -7.44
CA GLU A 227 -8.93 -31.98 -7.62
C GLU A 227 -8.26 -31.55 -6.31
N TYR A 228 -8.95 -30.74 -5.49
CA TYR A 228 -8.47 -30.34 -4.18
C TYR A 228 -8.30 -31.53 -3.23
N ASN A 229 -9.31 -32.40 -3.14
CA ASN A 229 -9.24 -33.60 -2.30
C ASN A 229 -8.10 -34.53 -2.74
N GLN A 230 -7.85 -34.65 -4.05
CA GLN A 230 -6.72 -35.41 -4.56
C GLN A 230 -5.38 -34.74 -4.23
N ALA A 231 -5.29 -33.42 -4.32
CA ALA A 231 -4.10 -32.67 -3.91
C ALA A 231 -3.77 -32.89 -2.42
N GLN A 232 -4.77 -32.84 -1.53
CA GLN A 232 -4.60 -33.10 -0.10
C GLN A 232 -4.17 -34.54 0.20
N GLN A 233 -4.67 -35.51 -0.55
CA GLN A 233 -4.25 -36.92 -0.40
C GLN A 233 -2.77 -37.11 -0.76
N LEU A 234 -2.30 -36.38 -1.77
CA LEU A 234 -0.91 -36.44 -2.23
C LEU A 234 0.04 -35.63 -1.33
N ASP A 235 -0.41 -34.47 -0.82
CA ASP A 235 0.31 -33.65 0.14
C ASP A 235 -0.60 -33.19 1.29
N PRO A 236 -0.54 -33.88 2.44
CA PRO A 236 -1.33 -33.54 3.63
C PRO A 236 -1.09 -32.13 4.17
N ASN A 237 0.02 -31.46 3.81
CA ASN A 237 0.25 -30.07 4.24
C ASN A 237 -0.70 -29.07 3.56
N LEU A 238 -1.42 -29.50 2.51
CA LEU A 238 -2.42 -28.70 1.81
C LEU A 238 -3.80 -28.73 2.47
N GLN A 239 -3.96 -29.36 3.64
CA GLN A 239 -5.25 -29.56 4.32
C GLN A 239 -6.08 -28.29 4.55
N ASP A 240 -5.43 -27.13 4.66
CA ASP A 240 -6.10 -25.83 4.86
C ASP A 240 -6.06 -24.92 3.62
N ALA A 241 -5.40 -25.34 2.54
CA ALA A 241 -5.37 -24.54 1.31
C ALA A 241 -6.78 -24.48 0.71
N LEU A 242 -7.40 -23.31 0.51
CA LEU A 242 -8.71 -23.17 -0.15
C LEU A 242 -9.95 -23.72 0.59
N ARG A 243 -9.84 -24.29 1.79
CA ARG A 243 -10.98 -24.88 2.53
C ARG A 243 -12.18 -23.94 2.67
N GLY A 244 -11.93 -22.68 3.04
CA GLY A 244 -12.99 -21.66 3.16
C GLY A 244 -13.56 -21.15 1.83
N ILE A 245 -12.96 -21.51 0.69
CA ILE A 245 -13.43 -21.06 -0.64
C ILE A 245 -14.26 -22.17 -1.31
N ILE A 246 -13.93 -23.44 -1.04
CA ILE A 246 -14.60 -24.59 -1.65
C ILE A 246 -15.87 -24.98 -0.89
N ASP A 247 -15.87 -24.78 0.44
CA ASP A 247 -16.99 -25.14 1.32
C ASP A 247 -18.10 -24.07 1.38
N GLU A 248 -17.92 -22.90 0.74
CA GLU A 248 -18.97 -21.87 0.66
C GLU A 248 -19.95 -22.16 -0.51
N PRO A 249 -21.26 -22.24 -0.24
CA PRO A 249 -22.29 -22.52 -1.24
C PRO A 249 -22.60 -21.34 -2.17
#